data_AF-A0A7K4L2M4-F1
#
_entry.id   AF-A0A7K4L2M4-F1
#
_cell.length_a   1.000
_cell.length_b   1.000
_cell.length_c   1.000
_cell.angle_alpha   90.00
_cell.angle_beta   90.00
_cell.angle_gamma   90.00
#
_symmetry.space_group_name_H-M   'P 1'
#
loop_
_entity.id
_entity.type
_entity.pdbx_description
1 polymer ?
#
loop_
_entity_poly.entity_id
_entity_poly.type
_entity_poly.pdbx_seq_one_letter_code
_entity_poly.pdbx_strand_id
1 'polypeptide(L)'
;STPLCDVCQVVVRTAESLLENNVTEEQLVNDIEKVCYLLPHSVIGQCKDFVDSYGKAVVIMLLEATDPQAICTLLRFCPKAPTGTGGQGAPGALERLSAGAFCNVCQIVITYFDNELLKNETLAELSDMLDKGCELLPPPLTGKVCTSPALTQLCPGTAALLTAPVSLQCEALVMQYEPAAVRLLVQMMDPNFVCTKLRACDSPEEEEDEEDEEEERGDSDPCAQGPEYWCQSVATAVACDALEHCEQHVWG
;
A
#
# COMPACT_ATOMS: atom_id res chain seq x y z
N SER A 1 -20.79 18.82 5.80
CA SER A 1 -19.68 18.05 6.36
C SER A 1 -20.08 16.59 6.41
N THR A 2 -19.18 15.66 6.10
CA THR A 2 -19.43 14.21 6.25
C THR A 2 -19.13 13.81 7.70
N PRO A 3 -19.77 12.78 8.27
CA PRO A 3 -19.50 12.34 9.64
C PRO A 3 -18.03 11.93 9.85
N LEU A 4 -17.37 11.44 8.79
CA LEU A 4 -15.96 11.09 8.79
C LEU A 4 -15.05 12.33 8.81
N CYS A 5 -15.43 13.40 8.11
CA CYS A 5 -14.76 14.70 8.19
C CYS A 5 -14.80 15.25 9.62
N ASP A 6 -15.95 15.21 10.26
CA ASP A 6 -16.13 15.74 11.61
C ASP A 6 -15.31 14.95 12.64
N VAL A 7 -15.31 13.61 12.53
CA VAL A 7 -14.46 12.74 13.36
C VAL A 7 -12.99 13.03 13.14
N CYS A 8 -12.54 13.13 11.89
CA CYS A 8 -11.15 13.46 11.59
C CYS A 8 -10.74 14.80 12.23
N GLN A 9 -11.57 15.84 12.08
CA GLN A 9 -11.25 17.17 12.62
C GLN A 9 -11.14 17.14 14.15
N VAL A 10 -12.01 16.39 14.82
CA VAL A 10 -11.93 16.23 16.27
C VAL A 10 -10.65 15.50 16.68
N VAL A 11 -10.28 14.44 15.95
CA VAL A 11 -9.04 13.69 16.21
C VAL A 11 -7.81 14.57 16.01
N VAL A 12 -7.75 15.32 14.91
CA VAL A 12 -6.61 16.21 14.61
C VAL A 12 -6.49 17.32 15.64
N ARG A 13 -7.60 18.00 16.00
CA ARG A 13 -7.61 19.02 17.07
C ARG A 13 -7.22 18.45 18.44
N THR A 14 -7.62 17.22 18.73
CA THR A 14 -7.26 16.55 19.99
C THR A 14 -5.78 16.20 19.99
N ALA A 15 -5.24 15.74 18.87
CA ALA A 15 -3.82 15.46 18.70
C ALA A 15 -2.97 16.74 18.84
N GLU A 16 -3.37 17.83 18.19
CA GLU A 16 -2.78 19.18 18.37
C GLU A 16 -2.75 19.56 19.85
N SER A 17 -3.90 19.49 20.53
CA SER A 17 -3.99 19.84 21.94
C SER A 17 -3.12 18.95 22.84
N LEU A 18 -3.01 17.66 22.54
CA LEU A 18 -2.14 16.76 23.29
C LEU A 18 -0.66 17.06 23.06
N LEU A 19 -0.28 17.42 21.82
CA LEU A 19 1.08 17.78 21.46
C LEU A 19 1.48 19.12 22.08
N GLU A 20 0.62 20.14 22.03
CA GLU A 20 0.86 21.45 22.66
C GLU A 20 1.02 21.36 24.18
N ASN A 21 0.28 20.47 24.85
CA ASN A 21 0.22 20.43 26.32
C ASN A 21 1.09 19.36 26.98
N ASN A 22 1.45 18.28 26.27
CA ASN A 22 2.16 17.14 26.88
C ASN A 22 3.52 16.81 26.26
N VAL A 23 3.87 17.39 25.11
CA VAL A 23 5.08 17.01 24.38
C VAL A 23 5.92 18.25 24.10
N THR A 24 7.22 18.18 24.40
CA THR A 24 8.15 19.25 24.05
C THR A 24 8.74 19.00 22.66
N GLU A 25 9.14 20.06 21.96
CA GLU A 25 9.87 19.95 20.67
C GLU A 25 11.08 19.02 20.79
N GLU A 26 11.80 19.10 21.91
CA GLU A 26 12.95 18.22 22.21
C GLU A 26 12.54 16.75 22.31
N GLN A 27 11.39 16.44 22.92
CA GLN A 27 10.90 15.07 22.99
C GLN A 27 10.60 14.51 21.60
N LEU A 28 9.99 15.31 20.73
CA LEU A 28 9.71 14.93 19.33
C LEU A 28 10.99 14.75 18.52
N VAL A 29 11.98 15.64 18.68
CA VAL A 29 13.27 15.49 18.01
C VAL A 29 13.99 14.22 18.45
N ASN A 30 14.00 13.92 19.75
CA ASN A 30 14.55 12.68 20.27
C ASN A 30 13.83 11.43 19.73
N ASP A 31 12.51 11.50 19.55
CA ASP A 31 11.74 10.40 18.98
C ASP A 31 12.01 10.23 17.47
N ILE A 32 12.23 11.32 16.72
CA ILE A 32 12.68 11.28 15.32
C ILE A 32 14.10 10.69 15.24
N GLU A 33 14.98 11.03 16.17
CA GLU A 33 16.35 10.48 16.22
C GLU A 33 16.34 8.95 16.40
N LYS A 34 15.35 8.39 17.12
CA LYS A 34 15.19 6.93 17.25
C LYS A 34 14.93 6.25 15.91
N VAL A 35 14.28 6.94 14.97
CA VAL A 35 14.05 6.43 13.60
C VAL A 35 15.37 6.21 12.88
N CYS A 36 16.39 7.02 13.14
CA CYS A 36 17.72 6.83 12.54
C CYS A 36 18.35 5.49 12.88
N TYR A 37 17.98 4.87 14.01
CA TYR A 37 18.47 3.53 14.39
C TYR A 37 17.72 2.38 13.71
N LEU A 38 16.63 2.67 13.00
CA LEU A 38 15.91 1.70 12.17
C LEU A 38 16.46 1.66 10.73
N LEU A 39 17.34 2.60 10.38
CA LEU A 39 17.94 2.67 9.06
C LEU A 39 19.22 1.81 8.95
N PRO A 40 19.62 1.40 7.73
CA PRO A 40 20.88 0.68 7.52
C PRO A 40 22.09 1.43 8.11
N HIS A 41 23.06 0.68 8.64
CA HIS A 41 24.26 1.24 9.29
C HIS A 41 25.01 2.27 8.46
N SER A 42 24.96 2.18 7.12
CA SER A 42 25.59 3.12 6.18
C SER A 42 25.02 4.54 6.21
N VAL A 43 23.77 4.72 6.66
CA VAL A 43 23.07 6.01 6.60
C VAL A 43 22.70 6.59 7.98
N ILE A 44 22.90 5.83 9.06
CA ILE A 44 22.57 6.27 10.43
C ILE A 44 23.23 7.61 10.77
N GLY A 45 24.51 7.80 10.43
CA GLY A 45 25.23 9.04 10.69
C GLY A 45 24.60 10.24 9.98
N GLN A 46 24.30 10.10 8.69
CA GLN A 46 23.68 11.15 7.89
C GLN A 46 22.26 11.49 8.37
N CYS A 47 21.50 10.49 8.79
CA CYS A 47 20.19 10.69 9.39
C CYS A 47 20.31 11.49 10.69
N LYS A 48 21.24 11.11 11.56
CA LYS A 48 21.45 11.79 12.85
C LYS A 48 21.87 13.25 12.63
N ASP A 49 22.81 13.51 11.73
CA ASP A 49 23.25 14.86 11.37
C ASP A 49 22.09 15.73 10.84
N PHE A 50 21.18 15.13 10.06
CA PHE A 50 19.98 15.81 9.58
C PHE A 50 19.01 16.14 10.71
N VAL A 51 18.73 15.17 11.60
CA VAL A 51 17.84 15.37 12.75
C VAL A 51 18.40 16.42 13.71
N ASP A 52 19.70 16.40 13.97
CA ASP A 52 20.39 17.37 14.82
C ASP A 52 20.34 18.79 14.22
N SER A 53 20.46 18.90 12.88
CA SER A 53 20.51 20.20 12.19
C SER A 53 19.13 20.81 11.93
N TYR A 54 18.13 19.97 11.64
CA TYR A 54 16.84 20.41 11.11
C TYR A 54 15.64 19.91 11.91
N GLY A 55 15.80 18.89 12.76
CA GLY A 55 14.70 18.23 13.45
C GLY A 55 13.82 19.20 14.23
N LYS A 56 14.43 20.14 14.95
CA LYS A 56 13.68 21.16 15.70
C LYS A 56 12.85 22.07 14.79
N ALA A 57 13.43 22.54 13.69
CA ALA A 57 12.72 23.38 12.72
C ALA A 57 11.58 22.60 12.03
N VAL A 58 11.81 21.33 11.69
CA VAL A 58 10.78 20.45 11.10
C VAL A 58 9.63 20.22 12.08
N VAL A 59 9.92 19.94 13.35
CA VAL A 59 8.90 19.78 14.39
C VAL A 59 8.08 21.05 14.57
N ILE A 60 8.72 22.22 14.64
CA ILE A 60 8.02 23.51 14.74
C ILE A 60 7.12 23.73 13.52
N MET A 61 7.64 23.52 12.32
CA MET A 61 6.83 23.64 11.10
C MET A 61 5.62 22.70 11.09
N LEU A 62 5.76 21.47 11.60
CA LEU A 62 4.66 20.50 11.68
C LEU A 62 3.60 20.89 12.72
N LEU A 63 4.03 21.46 13.85
CA LEU A 63 3.15 21.98 14.90
C LEU A 63 2.44 23.28 14.47
N GLU A 64 3.04 24.07 13.57
CA GLU A 64 2.44 25.31 13.06
C GLU A 64 1.56 25.08 11.81
N ALA A 65 1.81 24.02 11.03
CA ALA A 65 1.07 23.68 9.81
C ALA A 65 -0.19 22.83 10.06
N THR A 66 -0.56 22.62 11.32
CA THR A 66 -1.68 21.78 11.73
C THR A 66 -2.99 22.56 11.58
N ASP A 67 -3.48 22.69 10.35
CA ASP A 67 -4.87 23.06 10.10
C ASP A 67 -5.70 21.76 10.00
N PRO A 68 -6.62 21.50 10.94
CA PRO A 68 -7.44 20.29 10.94
C PRO A 68 -8.22 20.10 9.63
N GLN A 69 -8.63 21.20 8.99
CA GLN A 69 -9.33 21.14 7.72
C GLN A 69 -8.39 20.68 6.59
N ALA A 70 -7.20 21.24 6.47
CA ALA A 70 -6.19 20.86 5.48
C ALA A 70 -5.73 19.41 5.66
N ILE A 71 -5.46 18.98 6.90
CA ILE A 71 -5.06 17.59 7.19
C ILE A 71 -6.17 16.61 6.85
N CYS A 72 -7.40 16.89 7.28
CA CYS A 72 -8.52 16.00 6.98
C CYS A 72 -8.92 16.02 5.50
N THR A 73 -8.62 17.09 4.77
CA THR A 73 -8.76 17.16 3.31
C THR A 73 -7.67 16.35 2.60
N LEU A 74 -6.42 16.44 3.08
CA LEU A 74 -5.29 15.66 2.56
C LEU A 74 -5.52 14.15 2.76
N LEU A 75 -6.06 13.77 3.92
CA LEU A 75 -6.46 12.39 4.23
C LEU A 75 -7.80 11.99 3.58
N ARG A 76 -8.40 12.86 2.77
CA ARG A 76 -9.68 12.68 2.06
C ARG A 76 -10.89 12.39 2.95
N PHE A 77 -10.80 12.66 4.24
CA PHE A 77 -11.94 12.59 5.16
C PHE A 77 -12.89 13.79 4.99
N CYS A 78 -12.35 14.95 4.57
CA CYS A 78 -13.12 16.15 4.30
C CYS A 78 -13.12 16.50 2.79
N PRO A 79 -14.23 17.06 2.28
CA PRO A 79 -14.28 17.56 0.92
C PRO A 79 -13.32 18.74 0.73
N LYS A 80 -12.65 18.80 -0.44
CA LYS A 80 -11.81 19.92 -0.86
C LYS A 80 -12.66 21.19 -0.87
N ALA A 81 -12.22 22.25 -0.17
CA ALA A 81 -12.99 23.49 -0.07
C ALA A 81 -13.33 24.01 -1.49
N PRO A 82 -14.57 24.46 -1.75
CA PRO A 82 -14.89 25.09 -3.02
C PRO A 82 -14.10 26.39 -3.11
N THR A 83 -13.04 26.38 -3.92
CA THR A 83 -12.29 27.57 -4.31
C THR A 83 -13.21 28.46 -5.14
N GLY A 84 -13.97 29.32 -4.46
CA GLY A 84 -14.72 30.38 -5.10
C GLY A 84 -13.78 31.37 -5.78
N THR A 85 -14.07 31.66 -7.04
CA THR A 85 -13.55 32.74 -7.90
C THR A 85 -12.24 32.48 -8.67
N GLY A 86 -12.41 32.04 -9.93
CA GLY A 86 -11.90 32.76 -11.09
C GLY A 86 -10.39 32.90 -11.24
N GLY A 87 -9.73 31.82 -11.68
CA GLY A 87 -8.38 31.87 -12.22
C GLY A 87 -8.12 30.66 -13.10
N GLN A 88 -8.12 30.86 -14.42
CA GLN A 88 -7.61 29.88 -15.38
C GLN A 88 -6.13 29.64 -15.07
N GLY A 89 -5.84 28.45 -14.54
CA GLY A 89 -4.49 27.96 -14.32
C GLY A 89 -4.59 26.49 -13.99
N ALA A 90 -4.20 25.63 -14.93
CA ALA A 90 -4.28 24.18 -14.81
C ALA A 90 -3.61 23.69 -13.50
N PRO A 91 -4.37 23.15 -12.53
CA PRO A 91 -3.80 22.50 -11.37
C PRO A 91 -3.64 21.02 -11.72
N GLY A 92 -2.61 20.70 -12.49
CA GLY A 92 -2.34 19.31 -12.89
C GLY A 92 -0.86 18.98 -13.05
N ALA A 93 0.02 19.98 -13.18
CA ALA A 93 1.45 19.73 -13.32
C ALA A 93 2.16 19.60 -11.96
N LEU A 94 1.77 20.38 -10.94
CA LEU A 94 2.49 20.42 -9.66
C LEU A 94 2.17 19.21 -8.75
N GLU A 95 0.91 18.75 -8.72
CA GLU A 95 0.49 17.53 -7.98
C GLU A 95 1.03 16.24 -8.64
N ARG A 96 1.08 16.16 -9.98
CA ARG A 96 1.64 15.02 -10.70
C ARG A 96 3.17 14.95 -10.61
N LEU A 97 3.86 16.09 -10.49
CA LEU A 97 5.30 16.12 -10.23
C LEU A 97 5.63 15.53 -8.85
N SER A 98 4.80 15.75 -7.82
CA SER A 98 5.00 15.17 -6.49
C SER A 98 4.66 13.68 -6.42
N ALA A 99 3.59 13.23 -7.09
CA ALA A 99 3.23 11.81 -7.15
C ALA A 99 4.30 10.98 -7.88
N GLY A 100 4.77 11.47 -9.04
CA GLY A 100 5.85 10.81 -9.79
C GLY A 100 7.18 10.79 -9.03
N ALA A 101 7.50 11.85 -8.27
CA ALA A 101 8.69 11.87 -7.43
C ALA A 101 8.61 10.85 -6.28
N PHE A 102 7.45 10.72 -5.64
CA PHE A 102 7.23 9.78 -4.56
C PHE A 102 7.24 8.33 -5.05
N CYS A 103 6.67 8.05 -6.22
CA CYS A 103 6.78 6.76 -6.90
C CYS A 103 8.25 6.39 -7.17
N ASN A 104 9.03 7.33 -7.70
CA ASN A 104 10.45 7.10 -7.99
C ASN A 104 11.25 6.79 -6.73
N VAL A 105 11.04 7.56 -5.65
CA VAL A 105 11.71 7.31 -4.36
C VAL A 105 11.32 5.95 -3.80
N CYS A 106 10.04 5.60 -3.83
CA CYS A 106 9.58 4.29 -3.39
C CYS A 106 10.24 3.16 -4.22
N GLN A 107 10.23 3.27 -5.54
CA GLN A 107 10.84 2.27 -6.42
C GLN A 107 12.33 2.09 -6.13
N ILE A 108 13.08 3.17 -5.91
CA ILE A 108 14.50 3.10 -5.56
C ILE A 108 14.69 2.35 -4.23
N VAL A 109 13.89 2.69 -3.22
CA VAL A 109 13.96 2.07 -1.89
C VAL A 109 13.62 0.58 -1.95
N ILE A 110 12.53 0.21 -2.61
CA ILE A 110 12.12 -1.20 -2.74
C ILE A 110 13.11 -1.98 -3.60
N THR A 111 13.62 -1.39 -4.69
CA THR A 111 14.66 -2.02 -5.52
C THR A 111 15.94 -2.24 -4.72
N TYR A 112 16.33 -1.29 -3.86
CA TYR A 112 17.48 -1.46 -2.98
C TYR A 112 17.27 -2.64 -2.02
N PHE A 113 16.11 -2.70 -1.37
CA PHE A 113 15.77 -3.81 -0.48
C PHE A 113 15.71 -5.16 -1.23
N ASP A 114 15.13 -5.21 -2.42
CA ASP A 114 15.09 -6.42 -3.26
C ASP A 114 16.52 -6.90 -3.59
N ASN A 115 17.39 -6.01 -4.05
CA ASN A 115 18.79 -6.35 -4.34
C ASN A 115 19.57 -6.77 -3.09
N GLU A 116 19.27 -6.21 -1.92
CA GLU A 116 19.92 -6.57 -0.66
C GLU A 116 19.41 -7.93 -0.14
N LEU A 117 18.09 -8.17 -0.17
CA LEU A 117 17.43 -9.40 0.28
C LEU A 117 17.70 -10.59 -0.64
N LEU A 118 17.93 -10.35 -1.93
CA LEU A 118 18.33 -11.36 -2.92
C LEU A 118 19.82 -11.71 -2.87
N LYS A 119 20.61 -11.08 -1.99
CA LYS A 119 21.99 -11.51 -1.79
C LYS A 119 22.00 -12.94 -1.28
N ASN A 120 22.96 -13.72 -1.79
CA ASN A 120 23.12 -15.11 -1.37
C ASN A 120 23.29 -15.23 0.17
N GLU A 121 23.95 -14.23 0.77
CA GLU A 121 24.16 -14.12 2.21
C GLU A 121 22.86 -13.97 3.00
N THR A 122 21.96 -13.05 2.61
CA THR A 122 20.67 -12.83 3.28
C THR A 122 19.71 -14.00 3.12
N LEU A 123 19.71 -14.65 1.95
CA LEU A 123 18.92 -15.85 1.71
C LEU A 123 19.42 -17.05 2.53
N ALA A 124 20.76 -17.19 2.67
CA ALA A 124 21.35 -18.23 3.49
C ALA A 124 21.04 -18.03 4.98
N GLU A 125 21.07 -16.79 5.47
CA GLU A 125 20.66 -16.48 6.85
C GLU A 125 19.18 -16.77 7.12
N LEU A 126 18.29 -16.46 6.17
CA LEU A 126 16.88 -16.80 6.24
C LEU A 126 16.64 -18.32 6.26
N SER A 127 17.32 -19.06 5.37
CA SER A 127 17.25 -20.52 5.27
C SER A 127 17.73 -21.18 6.57
N ASP A 128 18.87 -20.73 7.11
CA ASP A 128 19.43 -21.18 8.39
C ASP A 128 18.50 -20.87 9.58
N MET A 129 17.77 -19.76 9.54
CA MET A 129 16.77 -19.43 10.57
C MET A 129 15.56 -20.37 10.53
N LEU A 130 15.11 -20.79 9.34
CA LEU A 130 14.04 -21.78 9.19
C LEU A 130 14.48 -23.16 9.70
N ASP A 131 15.71 -23.57 9.37
CA ASP A 131 16.30 -24.83 9.83
C ASP A 131 16.46 -24.86 11.36
N LYS A 132 17.01 -23.78 11.94
CA LYS A 132 17.08 -23.61 13.40
C LYS A 132 15.70 -23.59 14.06
N GLY A 133 14.69 -23.07 13.37
CA GLY A 133 13.30 -23.12 13.82
C GLY A 133 12.80 -24.54 14.02
N CYS A 134 13.18 -25.48 13.15
CA CYS A 134 12.87 -26.90 13.30
C CYS A 134 13.59 -27.54 14.50
N GLU A 135 14.80 -27.07 14.84
CA GLU A 135 15.56 -27.54 16.02
C GLU A 135 15.02 -27.02 17.37
N LEU A 136 14.30 -25.90 17.37
CA LEU A 136 13.71 -25.28 18.56
C LEU A 136 12.36 -25.91 18.97
N LEU A 137 11.87 -26.91 18.22
CA LEU A 137 10.62 -27.59 18.55
C LEU A 137 10.71 -28.33 19.90
N PRO A 138 9.69 -28.21 20.78
CA PRO A 138 9.74 -28.78 22.12
C PRO A 138 9.76 -30.32 22.12
N PRO A 139 10.47 -30.98 23.06
CA PRO A 139 10.38 -32.44 23.25
C PRO A 139 8.93 -32.87 23.53
N PRO A 140 8.41 -33.96 22.93
CA PRO A 140 9.09 -35.18 22.47
C PRO A 140 9.51 -35.20 20.98
N LEU A 141 9.54 -34.04 20.31
CA LEU A 141 9.56 -33.94 18.85
C LEU A 141 10.96 -33.90 18.17
N THR A 142 12.03 -33.71 18.95
CA THR A 142 13.44 -33.62 18.50
C THR A 142 14.29 -34.84 18.88
N GLY A 143 13.67 -35.91 19.38
CA GLY A 143 14.36 -37.11 19.83
C GLY A 143 15.03 -37.88 18.67
N LYS A 144 16.37 -37.98 18.69
CA LYS A 144 17.13 -38.88 17.83
C LYS A 144 16.55 -40.30 17.90
N VAL A 145 15.99 -40.77 16.80
CA VAL A 145 15.58 -42.18 16.65
C VAL A 145 16.82 -43.05 16.79
N CYS A 146 16.76 -44.05 17.67
CA CYS A 146 17.87 -44.97 17.94
C CYS A 146 18.18 -45.83 16.70
N THR A 147 19.11 -45.41 15.85
CA THR A 147 19.56 -46.19 14.68
C THR A 147 20.81 -47.04 14.97
N SER A 148 21.30 -47.08 16.21
CA SER A 148 22.42 -47.94 16.59
C SER A 148 21.94 -49.33 17.01
N PRO A 149 22.44 -50.42 16.38
CA PRO A 149 22.08 -51.80 16.75
C PRO A 149 22.52 -52.18 18.18
N ALA A 150 23.33 -51.35 18.85
CA ALA A 150 23.78 -51.56 20.22
C ALA A 150 22.76 -51.17 21.30
N LEU A 151 21.68 -50.45 20.96
CA LEU A 151 20.71 -49.91 21.94
C LEU A 151 19.36 -50.65 21.99
N THR A 152 19.24 -51.77 21.28
CA THR A 152 18.03 -52.60 21.19
C THR A 152 17.54 -53.14 22.56
N GLN A 153 18.35 -53.02 23.61
CA GLN A 153 18.07 -53.55 24.94
C GLN A 153 17.48 -52.53 25.93
N LEU A 154 17.35 -51.26 25.53
CA LEU A 154 16.85 -50.17 26.38
C LEU A 154 15.40 -49.73 26.08
N CYS A 155 14.74 -50.32 25.08
CA CYS A 155 13.33 -50.03 24.76
C CYS A 155 12.50 -51.31 24.72
N PRO A 156 11.63 -51.57 25.71
CA PRO A 156 10.79 -52.75 25.73
C PRO A 156 9.47 -52.53 24.97
N GLY A 157 9.28 -53.24 23.85
CA GLY A 157 7.99 -53.50 23.16
C GLY A 157 7.29 -52.25 22.58
N THR A 158 6.63 -52.25 21.44
CA THR A 158 6.10 -53.26 20.53
C THR A 158 5.97 -52.58 19.16
N ALA A 159 6.03 -53.36 18.08
CA ALA A 159 5.72 -52.90 16.74
C ALA A 159 4.37 -52.14 16.70
N ALA A 160 4.42 -50.84 16.43
CA ALA A 160 3.26 -50.05 16.02
C ALA A 160 3.76 -48.80 15.27
N LEU A 161 3.40 -48.73 13.99
CA LEU A 161 2.92 -47.54 13.29
C LEU A 161 3.29 -46.14 13.83
N LEU A 162 3.75 -45.30 12.89
CA LEU A 162 3.54 -43.84 12.79
C LEU A 162 4.72 -42.90 13.14
N THR A 163 4.93 -41.99 12.18
CA THR A 163 5.54 -40.66 12.25
C THR A 163 7.04 -40.58 12.54
N ALA A 164 7.82 -40.19 11.51
CA ALA A 164 9.12 -39.56 11.69
C ALA A 164 9.04 -38.46 12.78
N PRO A 165 10.12 -38.18 13.53
CA PRO A 165 10.11 -37.07 14.49
C PRO A 165 9.65 -35.79 13.78
N VAL A 166 8.85 -34.95 14.46
CA VAL A 166 8.25 -33.76 13.83
C VAL A 166 9.31 -32.76 13.36
N SER A 167 10.52 -32.80 13.93
CA SER A 167 11.73 -32.16 13.37
C SER A 167 11.94 -32.58 11.90
N LEU A 168 12.04 -33.89 11.61
CA LEU A 168 12.21 -34.40 10.24
C LEU A 168 11.08 -34.01 9.29
N GLN A 169 9.86 -33.90 9.82
CA GLN A 169 8.71 -33.44 9.04
C GLN A 169 8.77 -31.93 8.79
N CYS A 170 9.30 -31.15 9.73
CA CYS A 170 9.56 -29.71 9.59
C CYS A 170 10.68 -29.46 8.57
N GLU A 171 11.82 -30.14 8.67
CA GLU A 171 12.91 -30.00 7.71
C GLU A 171 12.47 -30.42 6.30
N ALA A 172 11.69 -31.49 6.16
CA ALA A 172 11.11 -31.89 4.87
C ALA A 172 10.11 -30.85 4.32
N LEU A 173 9.33 -30.21 5.19
CA LEU A 173 8.40 -29.15 4.83
C LEU A 173 9.15 -27.88 4.39
N VAL A 174 10.20 -27.47 5.12
CA VAL A 174 11.08 -26.36 4.74
C VAL A 174 11.68 -26.65 3.37
N MET A 175 12.34 -27.79 3.18
CA MET A 175 12.93 -28.16 1.88
C MET A 175 11.92 -28.21 0.72
N GLN A 176 10.64 -28.52 1.00
CA GLN A 176 9.60 -28.60 -0.01
C GLN A 176 8.97 -27.23 -0.35
N TYR A 177 8.75 -26.39 0.65
CA TYR A 177 7.97 -25.16 0.51
C TYR A 177 8.84 -23.90 0.53
N GLU A 178 10.03 -23.92 1.10
CA GLU A 178 11.01 -22.82 1.06
C GLU A 178 11.21 -22.28 -0.35
N PRO A 179 11.53 -23.09 -1.39
CA PRO A 179 11.72 -22.55 -2.74
C PRO A 179 10.45 -21.92 -3.34
N ALA A 180 9.26 -22.36 -2.92
CA ALA A 180 8.00 -21.75 -3.34
C ALA A 180 7.70 -20.47 -2.54
N ALA A 181 7.98 -20.45 -1.24
CA ALA A 181 7.81 -19.32 -0.34
C ALA A 181 8.77 -18.18 -0.69
N VAL A 182 10.03 -18.49 -0.97
CA VAL A 182 11.03 -17.51 -1.44
C VAL A 182 10.63 -16.96 -2.80
N ARG A 183 10.17 -17.80 -3.74
CA ARG A 183 9.64 -17.31 -5.03
C ARG A 183 8.45 -16.37 -4.86
N LEU A 184 7.53 -16.70 -3.95
CA LEU A 184 6.38 -15.85 -3.65
C LEU A 184 6.80 -14.54 -2.97
N LEU A 185 7.78 -14.61 -2.07
CA LEU A 185 8.35 -13.43 -1.40
C LEU A 185 8.96 -12.47 -2.43
N VAL A 186 9.72 -12.99 -3.38
CA VAL A 186 10.29 -12.20 -4.49
C VAL A 186 9.19 -11.59 -5.37
N GLN A 187 8.11 -12.32 -5.65
CA GLN A 187 6.97 -11.77 -6.38
C GLN A 187 6.26 -10.64 -5.63
N MET A 188 6.17 -10.74 -4.30
CA MET A 188 5.57 -9.70 -3.45
C MET A 188 6.52 -8.53 -3.17
N MET A 189 7.79 -8.63 -3.58
CA MET A 189 8.82 -7.60 -3.43
C MET A 189 9.06 -6.80 -4.72
N ASP A 190 8.31 -7.06 -5.79
CA ASP A 190 8.39 -6.27 -7.01
C ASP A 190 8.15 -4.78 -6.69
N PRO A 191 9.08 -3.88 -7.07
CA PRO A 191 9.01 -2.47 -6.69
C PRO A 191 7.77 -1.77 -7.25
N ASN A 192 7.24 -2.19 -8.40
CA ASN A 192 5.99 -1.63 -8.89
C ASN A 192 4.82 -2.14 -8.05
N PHE A 193 4.72 -3.45 -7.82
CA PHE A 193 3.65 -4.03 -7.00
C PHE A 193 3.60 -3.43 -5.59
N VAL A 194 4.75 -3.35 -4.90
CA VAL A 194 4.85 -2.79 -3.55
C VAL A 194 4.53 -1.30 -3.55
N CYS A 195 5.15 -0.51 -4.44
CA CYS A 195 4.91 0.93 -4.47
C CYS A 195 3.50 1.30 -4.91
N THR A 196 2.87 0.45 -5.71
CA THR A 196 1.45 0.58 -6.08
C THR A 196 0.56 0.30 -4.87
N LYS A 197 0.79 -0.80 -4.13
CA LYS A 197 0.02 -1.10 -2.91
C LYS A 197 0.27 -0.12 -1.76
N LEU A 198 1.42 0.54 -1.73
CA LEU A 198 1.71 1.66 -0.82
C LEU A 198 1.13 3.00 -1.29
N ARG A 199 0.42 3.03 -2.44
CA ARG A 199 -0.10 4.24 -3.10
C ARG A 199 0.99 5.28 -3.38
N ALA A 200 2.22 4.82 -3.54
CA ALA A 200 3.35 5.65 -3.91
C ALA A 200 3.46 5.82 -5.42
N CYS A 201 3.12 4.76 -6.16
CA CYS A 201 2.95 4.78 -7.61
C CYS A 201 1.46 4.64 -7.93
N ASP A 202 1.03 5.32 -9.00
CA ASP A 202 -0.29 5.10 -9.56
C ASP A 202 -0.36 3.68 -10.14
N SER A 203 -1.35 2.89 -9.70
CA SER A 203 -1.68 1.65 -10.40
C SER A 203 -2.22 2.01 -11.79
N PRO A 204 -1.85 1.29 -12.87
CA PRO A 204 -2.84 1.12 -13.92
C PRO A 204 -4.00 0.34 -13.27
N GLU A 205 -5.11 1.03 -13.01
CA GLU A 205 -6.40 0.46 -12.58
C GLU A 205 -6.50 0.07 -11.09
N GLU A 206 -6.56 1.09 -10.23
CA GLU A 206 -7.59 1.21 -9.17
C GLU A 206 -8.22 2.62 -9.27
N GLU A 207 -8.55 3.02 -10.50
CA GLU A 207 -9.60 3.99 -10.79
C GLU A 207 -10.98 3.28 -10.86
N GLU A 208 -11.07 2.00 -10.48
CA GLU A 208 -12.33 1.33 -10.10
C GLU A 208 -12.75 1.68 -8.67
N ASP A 209 -12.91 2.97 -8.40
CA ASP A 209 -13.85 3.59 -7.44
C ASP A 209 -13.49 5.09 -7.36
N GLU A 210 -14.14 5.89 -8.22
CA GLU A 210 -14.08 7.37 -8.30
C GLU A 210 -12.95 8.00 -9.15
N GLU A 211 -12.66 7.51 -10.37
CA GLU A 211 -12.32 8.37 -11.52
C GLU A 211 -12.41 7.67 -12.91
N ASP A 212 -12.63 6.34 -13.01
CA ASP A 212 -13.04 5.67 -14.26
C ASP A 212 -14.57 5.50 -14.37
N GLU A 213 -15.30 6.60 -14.56
CA GLU A 213 -16.62 6.57 -15.25
C GLU A 213 -16.69 7.62 -16.39
N GLU A 214 -15.56 7.97 -17.01
CA GLU A 214 -15.57 8.76 -18.25
C GLU A 214 -14.83 8.10 -19.43
N GLU A 215 -14.73 6.77 -19.51
CA GLU A 215 -14.48 6.13 -20.82
C GLU A 215 -15.00 4.68 -20.95
N GLU A 216 -16.28 4.43 -20.67
CA GLU A 216 -17.14 3.52 -21.48
C GLU A 216 -18.61 3.64 -21.01
N ARG A 217 -19.22 4.83 -21.17
CA ARG A 217 -20.68 4.92 -21.33
C ARG A 217 -21.11 6.10 -22.18
N GLY A 218 -20.62 6.14 -23.40
CA GLY A 218 -21.29 6.85 -24.48
C GLY A 218 -22.48 6.04 -25.00
N ASP A 219 -23.53 5.82 -24.21
CA ASP A 219 -24.86 5.73 -24.81
C ASP A 219 -25.28 7.17 -25.12
N SER A 220 -24.61 7.76 -26.11
CA SER A 220 -25.02 9.04 -26.66
C SER A 220 -26.40 8.78 -27.25
N ASP A 221 -27.45 9.16 -26.50
CA ASP A 221 -28.83 9.09 -26.96
C ASP A 221 -28.85 9.65 -28.38
N PRO A 222 -29.09 8.79 -29.38
CA PRO A 222 -28.87 9.20 -30.75
C PRO A 222 -29.86 10.30 -31.15
N CYS A 223 -30.94 10.50 -30.40
CA CYS A 223 -31.88 11.60 -30.54
C CYS A 223 -31.28 12.98 -30.23
N ALA A 224 -30.17 13.05 -29.48
CA ALA A 224 -29.44 14.30 -29.20
C ALA A 224 -28.66 14.84 -30.41
N GLN A 225 -28.53 14.06 -31.49
CA GLN A 225 -27.86 14.47 -32.74
C GLN A 225 -28.65 15.54 -33.53
N GLY A 226 -29.85 15.90 -33.08
CA GLY A 226 -30.63 17.00 -33.65
C GLY A 226 -31.42 16.62 -34.92
N PRO A 227 -32.26 17.55 -35.46
CA PRO A 227 -33.34 17.24 -36.43
C PRO A 227 -32.92 16.43 -37.65
N GLU A 228 -31.66 16.57 -38.07
CA GLU A 228 -31.08 15.80 -39.16
C GLU A 228 -31.09 14.28 -38.91
N TYR A 229 -31.00 13.86 -37.64
CA TYR A 229 -31.04 12.47 -37.22
C TYR A 229 -32.46 11.96 -36.97
N TRP A 230 -33.23 12.59 -36.07
CA TRP A 230 -34.55 12.09 -35.68
C TRP A 230 -35.60 12.28 -36.80
N CYS A 231 -35.42 13.22 -37.74
CA CYS A 231 -36.26 13.34 -38.94
C CYS A 231 -35.69 12.63 -40.19
N GLN A 232 -34.78 11.67 -40.03
CA GLN A 232 -34.29 10.85 -41.13
C GLN A 232 -35.33 9.82 -41.60
N SER A 233 -36.15 9.29 -40.68
CA SER A 233 -37.21 8.33 -41.00
C SER A 233 -38.32 8.36 -39.95
N VAL A 234 -39.53 7.92 -40.32
CA VAL A 234 -40.67 7.81 -39.39
C VAL A 234 -40.33 6.93 -38.19
N ALA A 235 -39.53 5.87 -38.39
CA ALA A 235 -39.12 4.97 -37.31
C ALA A 235 -38.20 5.66 -36.28
N THR A 236 -37.21 6.43 -36.76
CA THR A 236 -36.32 7.22 -35.90
C THR A 236 -37.09 8.35 -35.20
N ALA A 237 -38.04 8.97 -35.92
CA ALA A 237 -38.86 10.03 -35.36
C ALA A 237 -39.77 9.54 -34.24
N VAL A 238 -40.37 8.35 -34.36
CA VAL A 238 -41.15 7.73 -33.28
C VAL A 238 -40.25 7.32 -32.12
N ALA A 239 -39.07 6.76 -32.40
CA ALA A 239 -38.13 6.35 -31.36
C ALA A 239 -37.61 7.53 -30.52
N CYS A 240 -37.51 8.72 -31.12
CA CYS A 240 -37.06 9.95 -30.48
C CYS A 240 -38.20 10.90 -30.05
N ASP A 241 -39.45 10.42 -30.05
CA ASP A 241 -40.66 11.22 -29.74
C ASP A 241 -40.76 12.54 -30.54
N ALA A 242 -40.30 12.47 -31.80
CA ALA A 242 -40.14 13.55 -32.77
C ALA A 242 -41.27 13.68 -33.79
N LEU A 243 -42.15 12.67 -33.87
CA LEU A 243 -42.91 12.40 -35.08
C LEU A 243 -43.71 13.62 -35.54
N GLU A 244 -44.36 14.30 -34.59
CA GLU A 244 -45.14 15.51 -34.87
C GLU A 244 -44.28 16.67 -35.40
N HIS A 245 -43.06 16.85 -34.86
CA HIS A 245 -42.12 17.85 -35.34
C HIS A 245 -41.68 17.57 -36.78
N CYS A 246 -41.30 16.32 -37.07
CA CYS A 246 -40.84 15.94 -38.40
C CYS A 246 -41.94 16.02 -39.46
N GLU A 247 -43.17 15.61 -39.13
CA GLU A 247 -44.33 15.72 -40.03
C GLU A 247 -44.68 17.18 -40.35
N GLN A 248 -44.61 18.08 -39.37
CA GLN A 248 -45.03 19.47 -39.57
C GLN A 248 -43.94 20.38 -40.17
N HIS A 249 -42.67 20.12 -39.86
CA HIS A 249 -41.58 21.05 -40.18
C HIS A 249 -40.56 20.51 -41.19
N VAL A 250 -40.52 19.20 -41.47
CA VAL A 250 -39.49 18.59 -42.32
C VAL A 250 -40.06 17.80 -43.51
N TRP A 251 -41.07 16.94 -43.30
CA TRP A 251 -41.67 16.10 -44.35
C TRP A 251 -43.00 16.62 -44.90
N GLY A 252 -43.57 17.65 -44.25
CA GLY A 252 -44.83 18.30 -44.64
C GLY A 252 -44.75 19.09 -45.94
#